data_AF-A0A0Q7X356-F1
#
_entry.id   AF-A0A0Q7X356-F1
#
_cell.length_a   1.000
_cell.length_b   1.000
_cell.length_c   1.000
_cell.angle_alpha   90.00
_cell.angle_beta   90.00
_cell.angle_gamma   90.00
#
_symmetry.space_group_name_H-M   'P 1'
#
loop_
_entity.id
_entity.type
_entity.pdbx_description
1 polymer ?
#
loop_
_entity_poly.entity_id
_entity_poly.type
_entity_poly.pdbx_seq_one_letter_code
_entity_poly.pdbx_strand_id
1 'polypeptide(L)'
;MDVEQLCRDHGASDVSIARDLSEIDVGQVKAAFDVAIVDLMLNGTSTVEFAATLRDHKVPFVFASGYSDTPELLSAFPGVKLVAKPYSGEDLVEAVASTCGRTSVPAS
;
A
#
# COMPACT_ATOMS: atom_id res chain seq x y z
N MET A 1 -15.44 7.14 -8.09
CA MET A 1 -15.31 5.68 -8.05
C MET A 1 -14.47 5.36 -6.83
N ASP A 2 -14.97 4.50 -5.94
CA ASP A 2 -14.29 4.14 -4.69
C ASP A 2 -13.17 3.13 -4.95
N VAL A 3 -12.03 3.30 -4.25
CA VAL A 3 -10.85 2.43 -4.37
C VAL A 3 -11.18 0.97 -4.03
N GLU A 4 -12.08 0.74 -3.08
CA GLU A 4 -12.55 -0.61 -2.75
C GLU A 4 -13.19 -1.33 -3.93
N GLN A 5 -14.11 -0.66 -4.62
CA GLN A 5 -14.83 -1.24 -5.75
C GLN A 5 -13.88 -1.53 -6.90
N LEU A 6 -12.95 -0.60 -7.15
CA LEU A 6 -11.88 -0.78 -8.12
C LEU A 6 -11.03 -2.02 -7.80
N CYS A 7 -10.52 -2.16 -6.58
CA CYS A 7 -9.73 -3.34 -6.21
C CYS A 7 -10.51 -4.65 -6.40
N ARG A 8 -11.81 -4.68 -6.04
CA ARG A 8 -12.67 -5.85 -6.22
C ARG A 8 -12.92 -6.18 -7.70
N ASP A 9 -13.16 -5.17 -8.53
CA ASP A 9 -13.36 -5.34 -9.98
C ASP A 9 -12.12 -5.95 -10.66
N HIS A 10 -10.94 -5.65 -10.13
CA HIS A 10 -9.66 -6.17 -10.58
C HIS A 10 -9.20 -7.44 -9.83
N GLY A 11 -10.09 -8.11 -9.10
CA GLY A 11 -9.86 -9.46 -8.57
C GLY A 11 -9.40 -9.55 -7.12
N ALA A 12 -9.41 -8.47 -6.35
CA ALA A 12 -9.21 -8.54 -4.90
C ALA A 12 -10.41 -9.26 -4.24
N SER A 13 -10.14 -10.37 -3.55
CA SER A 13 -11.18 -11.18 -2.90
C SER A 13 -11.72 -10.54 -1.61
N ASP A 14 -10.86 -9.86 -0.86
CA ASP A 14 -11.23 -9.05 0.30
C ASP A 14 -10.56 -7.69 0.20
N VAL A 15 -11.29 -6.64 0.59
CA VAL A 15 -10.76 -5.28 0.65
C VAL A 15 -11.31 -4.63 1.90
N SER A 16 -10.39 -4.21 2.76
CA SER A 16 -10.67 -3.51 4.02
C SER A 16 -10.06 -2.10 3.96
N ILE A 17 -10.84 -1.09 4.35
CA ILE A 17 -10.35 0.28 4.52
C ILE A 17 -10.14 0.57 6.00
N ALA A 18 -8.95 1.06 6.33
CA ALA A 18 -8.68 1.77 7.57
C ALA A 18 -8.51 3.26 7.28
N ARG A 19 -9.21 4.11 8.04
CA ARG A 19 -9.14 5.58 7.94
C ARG A 19 -8.23 6.18 9.00
N ASP A 20 -7.87 5.39 10.01
CA ASP A 20 -6.91 5.71 11.04
C ASP A 20 -6.00 4.51 11.34
N LEU A 21 -4.76 4.76 11.78
CA LEU A 21 -3.85 3.68 12.15
C LEU A 21 -4.32 2.92 13.39
N SER A 22 -5.15 3.52 14.24
CA SER A 22 -5.77 2.85 15.40
C SER A 22 -6.79 1.77 15.01
N GLU A 23 -7.28 1.75 13.76
CA GLU A 23 -8.15 0.70 13.24
C GLU A 23 -7.37 -0.55 12.79
N ILE A 24 -6.04 -0.45 12.71
CA ILE A 24 -5.17 -1.53 12.24
C ILE A 24 -4.47 -2.19 13.42
N ASP A 25 -4.67 -3.49 13.59
CA ASP A 25 -3.82 -4.27 14.47
C ASP A 25 -2.47 -4.55 13.78
N VAL A 26 -1.47 -3.77 14.17
CA VAL A 26 -0.12 -3.84 13.60
C VAL A 26 0.53 -5.22 13.79
N GLY A 27 0.21 -5.91 14.89
CA GLY A 27 0.71 -7.25 15.18
C GLY A 27 0.18 -8.32 14.23
N GLN A 28 -0.98 -8.08 13.62
CA GLN A 28 -1.63 -9.01 12.69
C GLN A 28 -1.54 -8.59 11.23
N VAL A 29 -0.88 -7.48 10.90
CA VAL A 29 -0.86 -6.91 9.55
C VAL A 29 -0.40 -7.92 8.48
N LYS A 30 0.57 -8.78 8.81
CA LYS A 30 1.07 -9.83 7.91
C LYS A 30 0.09 -10.97 7.65
N ALA A 31 -0.71 -11.31 8.66
CA ALA A 31 -1.72 -12.35 8.54
C ALA A 31 -3.01 -11.81 7.91
N ALA A 32 -3.23 -10.50 7.99
CA ALA A 32 -4.44 -9.84 7.52
C ALA A 32 -4.36 -9.36 6.06
N PHE A 33 -3.18 -8.97 5.56
CA PHE A 33 -3.06 -8.33 4.25
C PHE A 33 -1.97 -8.94 3.38
N ASP A 34 -2.33 -9.31 2.15
CA ASP A 34 -1.38 -9.71 1.11
C ASP A 34 -0.66 -8.52 0.49
N VAL A 35 -1.32 -7.36 0.45
CA VAL A 35 -0.79 -6.10 -0.07
C VAL A 35 -1.51 -4.92 0.58
N ALA A 36 -0.82 -3.79 0.76
CA ALA A 36 -1.42 -2.57 1.29
C ALA A 36 -1.29 -1.38 0.35
N ILE A 37 -2.31 -0.52 0.35
CA ILE A 37 -2.27 0.82 -0.24
C ILE A 37 -2.19 1.81 0.92
N VAL A 38 -1.10 2.58 0.99
CA VAL A 38 -0.80 3.46 2.13
C VAL A 38 -0.84 4.91 1.69
N ASP A 39 -1.71 5.73 2.27
CA ASP A 39 -1.61 7.19 2.12
C ASP A 39 -0.48 7.70 3.03
N LEU A 40 0.35 8.64 2.57
CA LEU A 40 1.42 9.21 3.39
C LEU A 40 0.91 9.99 4.60
N MET A 41 -0.27 10.61 4.47
CA MET A 41 -0.88 11.42 5.51
C MET A 41 -2.31 10.93 5.75
N LEU A 42 -2.50 10.22 6.84
CA LEU A 42 -3.80 9.70 7.24
C LEU A 42 -4.33 10.55 8.40
N ASN A 43 -5.39 11.32 8.14
CA ASN A 43 -5.99 12.24 9.12
C ASN A 43 -5.00 13.20 9.82
N GLY A 44 -3.96 13.65 9.10
CA GLY A 44 -2.91 14.51 9.64
C GLY A 44 -1.74 13.78 10.31
N THR A 45 -1.80 12.45 10.40
CA THR A 45 -0.74 11.60 10.94
C THR A 45 0.10 11.01 9.81
N SER A 46 1.43 11.06 9.96
CA SER A 46 2.35 10.42 9.01
C SER A 46 2.30 8.90 9.16
N THR A 47 2.14 8.19 8.04
CA THR A 47 2.12 6.72 8.01
C THR A 47 3.49 6.12 7.71
N VAL A 48 4.55 6.94 7.69
CA VAL A 48 5.92 6.48 7.39
C VAL A 48 6.39 5.39 8.36
N GLU A 49 6.11 5.52 9.66
CA GLU A 49 6.45 4.47 10.64
C GLU A 49 5.66 3.19 10.39
N PHE A 50 4.38 3.30 10.04
CA PHE A 50 3.55 2.15 9.69
C PHE A 50 4.06 1.44 8.42
N ALA A 51 4.48 2.19 7.39
CA ALA A 51 5.10 1.63 6.20
C ALA A 51 6.42 0.91 6.50
N ALA A 52 7.20 1.40 7.49
CA ALA A 52 8.38 0.68 7.97
C ALA A 52 7.99 -0.65 8.62
N THR A 53 6.88 -0.69 9.37
CA THR A 53 6.35 -1.94 9.92
C THR A 53 5.89 -2.91 8.83
N LEU A 54 5.15 -2.46 7.81
CA LEU A 54 4.78 -3.30 6.67
C LEU A 54 6.01 -3.94 6.01
N ARG A 55 7.08 -3.14 5.83
CA ARG A 55 8.35 -3.62 5.28
C ARG A 55 9.01 -4.69 6.18
N ASP A 56 9.08 -4.45 7.48
CA ASP A 56 9.66 -5.40 8.44
C ASP A 56 8.91 -6.74 8.44
N HIS A 57 7.58 -6.66 8.38
CA HIS A 57 6.69 -7.81 8.26
C HIS A 57 6.67 -8.45 6.86
N LYS A 58 7.39 -7.88 5.88
CA LYS A 58 7.45 -8.31 4.47
C LYS A 58 6.09 -8.30 3.77
N VAL A 59 5.22 -7.38 4.15
CA VAL A 59 3.96 -7.12 3.43
C VAL A 59 4.28 -6.15 2.29
N PRO A 60 4.04 -6.50 1.02
CA PRO A 60 4.20 -5.57 -0.09
C PRO A 60 3.21 -4.41 0.03
N PHE A 61 3.62 -3.22 -0.36
CA PHE A 61 2.74 -2.06 -0.33
C PHE A 61 3.11 -1.04 -1.40
N VAL A 62 2.14 -0.17 -1.68
CA VAL A 62 2.32 1.02 -2.53
C VAL A 62 1.90 2.26 -1.75
N PHE A 63 2.56 3.38 -1.99
CA PHE A 63 2.11 4.67 -1.48
C PHE A 63 1.12 5.30 -2.45
N ALA A 64 0.05 5.89 -1.94
CA ALA A 64 -0.96 6.62 -2.71
C ALA A 64 -1.20 7.99 -2.10
N SER A 65 -0.46 9.01 -2.53
CA SER A 65 -0.44 10.33 -1.87
C SER A 65 -0.58 11.49 -2.84
N GLY A 66 -1.22 12.57 -2.41
CA GLY A 66 -1.19 13.85 -3.13
C GLY A 66 0.12 14.61 -3.00
N TYR A 67 0.98 14.19 -2.07
CA TYR A 67 2.35 14.68 -1.97
C TYR A 67 3.25 13.83 -2.87
N SER A 68 3.63 14.39 -4.02
CA SER A 68 4.43 13.71 -5.04
C SER A 68 5.94 13.94 -4.90
N ASP A 69 6.33 14.96 -4.13
CA ASP A 69 7.71 15.41 -3.96
C ASP A 69 8.29 14.96 -2.60
N THR A 70 8.58 13.66 -2.47
CA THR A 70 9.31 13.14 -1.31
C THR A 70 10.48 12.25 -1.75
N PRO A 71 11.58 12.84 -2.27
CA PRO A 71 12.80 12.09 -2.60
C PRO A 71 13.39 11.33 -1.39
N GLU A 72 13.22 11.89 -0.19
CA GLU A 72 13.64 11.26 1.07
C GLU A 72 12.84 9.98 1.36
N LEU A 73 11.54 9.95 1.03
CA LEU A 73 10.69 8.78 1.20
C LEU A 73 11.12 7.65 0.26
N LEU A 74 11.34 7.95 -1.02
CA LEU A 74 11.82 6.95 -1.99
C LEU A 74 13.20 6.40 -1.61
N SER A 75 14.03 7.22 -0.97
CA SER A 75 15.32 6.79 -0.41
C SER A 75 15.14 5.87 0.81
N ALA A 76 14.15 6.14 1.66
CA ALA A 76 13.83 5.31 2.82
C ALA A 76 13.15 3.98 2.44
N PHE A 77 12.40 3.96 1.33
CA PHE A 77 11.64 2.81 0.84
C PHE A 77 12.03 2.45 -0.61
N PRO A 78 13.27 1.99 -0.84
CA PRO A 78 13.73 1.65 -2.18
C PRO A 78 12.88 0.52 -2.78
N GLY A 79 12.39 0.72 -3.99
CA GLY A 79 11.61 -0.27 -4.74
C GLY A 79 10.10 -0.27 -4.43
N VAL A 80 9.64 0.55 -3.47
CA VAL A 80 8.21 0.79 -3.25
C VAL A 80 7.69 1.79 -4.28
N LYS A 81 6.53 1.50 -4.89
CA LYS A 81 5.88 2.40 -5.85
C LYS A 81 5.12 3.52 -5.12
N LEU A 82 5.25 4.74 -5.63
CA LEU A 82 4.45 5.91 -5.23
C LEU A 82 3.50 6.27 -6.37
N VAL A 83 2.20 6.29 -6.07
CA VAL A 83 1.12 6.68 -6.97
C VAL A 83 0.63 8.06 -6.52
N ALA A 84 0.92 9.08 -7.33
CA ALA A 84 0.55 10.46 -7.04
C ALA A 84 -0.95 10.71 -7.25
N LYS A 85 -1.60 11.42 -6.32
CA LYS A 85 -2.97 11.93 -6.55
C LYS A 85 -2.92 13.21 -7.40
N PRO A 86 -3.87 13.43 -8.33
CA PRO A 86 -4.96 12.52 -8.68
C PRO A 86 -4.47 11.35 -9.55
N TYR A 87 -4.79 10.12 -9.13
CA TYR A 87 -4.50 8.91 -9.89
C TYR A 87 -5.76 8.38 -10.58
N SER A 88 -5.59 7.71 -11.70
CA SER A 88 -6.65 6.87 -12.27
C SER A 88 -6.77 5.59 -11.44
N GLY A 89 -7.96 4.98 -11.44
CA GLY A 89 -8.11 3.68 -10.80
C GLY A 89 -7.16 2.63 -11.38
N GLU A 90 -7.00 2.65 -12.70
CA GLU A 90 -6.09 1.75 -13.43
C GLU A 90 -4.63 1.92 -12.96
N ASP A 91 -4.12 3.15 -12.83
CA ASP A 91 -2.76 3.42 -12.35
C ASP A 91 -2.50 2.82 -10.96
N LEU A 92 -3.47 2.97 -10.04
CA LEU A 92 -3.36 2.43 -8.69
C LEU A 92 -3.36 0.89 -8.70
N VAL A 93 -4.27 0.28 -9.45
CA VAL A 93 -4.37 -1.18 -9.55
C VAL A 93 -3.12 -1.77 -10.19
N GLU A 94 -2.63 -1.18 -11.29
CA GLU A 94 -1.39 -1.61 -11.95
C GLU A 94 -0.19 -1.56 -10.98
N ALA A 95 -0.10 -0.51 -10.17
CA ALA A 95 0.94 -0.39 -9.14
C ALA A 95 0.84 -1.50 -8.09
N VAL A 96 -0.36 -1.76 -7.58
CA VAL A 96 -0.62 -2.84 -6.61
C VAL A 96 -0.30 -4.20 -7.23
N ALA A 97 -0.86 -4.52 -8.40
CA ALA A 97 -0.68 -5.78 -9.09
C ALA A 97 0.79 -6.10 -9.38
N SER A 98 1.56 -5.09 -9.83
CA SER A 98 3.00 -5.21 -10.04
C SER A 98 3.78 -5.53 -8.76
N THR A 99 3.25 -5.13 -7.60
CA THR A 99 3.87 -5.35 -6.29
C THR A 99 3.50 -6.74 -5.76
N CYS A 100 2.26 -7.20 -5.96
CA CYS A 100 1.81 -8.55 -5.62
C CYS A 100 2.56 -9.64 -6.41
N GLY A 101 2.86 -9.39 -7.70
CA GLY A 101 3.61 -10.33 -8.55
C GLY A 101 5.08 -10.51 -8.17
N ARG A 102 5.57 -9.78 -7.16
CA ARG A 102 6.94 -9.89 -6.65
C ARG A 102 7.10 -10.83 -5.46
N THR A 103 6.05 -11.56 -5.09
CA THR A 103 6.19 -12.76 -4.26
C THR A 103 6.89 -13.81 -5.11
N SER A 104 8.22 -13.78 -5.08
CA SER A 104 9.07 -14.86 -5.52
C SER A 104 8.52 -16.18 -4.97
N VAL A 105 7.92 -16.97 -5.86
CA VAL A 105 7.81 -18.41 -5.66
C VAL A 105 9.25 -18.87 -5.40
N PRO A 106 9.57 -19.49 -4.25
CA PRO A 106 10.87 -20.12 -4.11
C PRO A 106 10.94 -21.21 -5.18
N ALA A 107 11.84 -21.02 -6.15
CA ALA A 107 12.20 -22.08 -7.07
C ALA A 107 12.66 -23.27 -6.22
N SER A 108 11.96 -24.39 -6.37
CA SER A 108 12.28 -25.68 -5.74
C SER A 108 13.61 -26.24 -6.24
#